data_AF-M0B1A7-F1
#
_entry.id   AF-M0B1A7-F1
#
_cell.length_a   1.000
_cell.length_b   1.000
_cell.length_c   1.000
_cell.angle_alpha   90.00
_cell.angle_beta   90.00
_cell.angle_gamma   90.00
#
_symmetry.space_group_name_H-M   'P 1'
#
loop_
_entity.id
_entity.type
_entity.pdbx_description
1 polymer ?
#
loop_
_entity_poly.entity_id
_entity_poly.type
_entity_poly.pdbx_seq_one_letter_code
_entity_poly.pdbx_strand_id
1 'polypeptide(L)'
;MSDDPAVLEWTVRTALILVSGLCLLCGYRVVQGPTTPDRVVALDAIATNVVAIAVLFALQTGRGLFITVSLVLAIIGFIATVAVAKFVTEGEIIE
;
A
#
# COMPACT_ATOMS: atom_id res chain seq x y z
N MET A 1 16.53 -25.78 2.76
CA MET A 1 15.82 -25.23 3.94
C MET A 1 14.83 -24.11 3.57
N SER A 2 14.79 -23.63 2.32
CA SER A 2 13.91 -22.53 1.86
C SER A 2 12.82 -22.94 0.85
N ASP A 3 12.79 -24.20 0.40
CA ASP A 3 11.89 -24.67 -0.68
C ASP A 3 10.69 -25.46 -0.16
N ASP A 4 10.46 -25.47 1.16
CA ASP A 4 9.31 -26.15 1.74
C ASP A 4 8.04 -25.34 1.45
N PRO A 5 7.08 -25.86 0.64
CA PRO A 5 5.88 -25.11 0.25
C PRO A 5 5.04 -24.68 1.46
N ALA A 6 5.16 -25.40 2.57
CA ALA A 6 4.54 -25.03 3.84
C ALA A 6 5.10 -23.71 4.41
N VAL A 7 6.42 -23.48 4.37
CA VAL A 7 7.03 -22.26 4.93
C VAL A 7 6.60 -21.02 4.15
N LEU A 8 6.50 -21.13 2.83
CA LEU A 8 5.99 -20.06 1.98
C LEU A 8 4.54 -19.70 2.32
N GLU A 9 3.67 -20.70 2.47
CA GLU A 9 2.25 -20.48 2.81
C GLU A 9 2.07 -19.78 4.16
N TRP A 10 2.79 -20.24 5.20
CA TRP A 10 2.76 -19.62 6.52
C TRP A 10 3.30 -18.18 6.48
N THR A 11 4.38 -17.95 5.73
CA THR A 11 4.98 -16.61 5.59
C THR A 11 4.04 -15.65 4.88
N VAL A 12 3.41 -16.06 3.77
CA VAL A 12 2.48 -15.20 3.01
C VAL A 12 1.24 -14.88 3.85
N ARG A 13 0.67 -15.86 4.57
CA ARG A 13 -0.49 -15.63 5.44
C ARG A 13 -0.20 -14.69 6.59
N THR A 14 0.93 -14.88 7.27
CA THR A 14 1.34 -14.00 8.37
C THR A 14 1.62 -12.59 7.87
N ALA A 15 2.29 -12.45 6.72
CA ALA A 15 2.50 -11.15 6.08
C ALA A 15 1.19 -10.45 5.72
N LEU A 16 0.20 -11.16 5.16
CA LEU A 16 -1.12 -10.60 4.83
C LEU A 16 -1.84 -10.05 6.07
N ILE A 17 -1.83 -10.80 7.17
CA ILE A 17 -2.45 -10.38 8.44
C ILE A 17 -1.75 -9.13 8.97
N LEU A 18 -0.41 -9.12 8.99
CA LEU A 18 0.38 -7.99 9.47
C LEU A 18 0.15 -6.74 8.62
N VAL A 19 0.28 -6.83 7.30
CA VAL A 19 0.11 -5.67 6.39
C VAL A 19 -1.32 -5.14 6.45
N SER A 20 -2.31 -6.03 6.56
CA SER A 20 -3.72 -5.62 6.74
C SER A 20 -3.92 -4.88 8.07
N GLY A 21 -3.30 -5.35 9.15
CA GLY A 21 -3.28 -4.66 10.44
C GLY A 21 -2.60 -3.29 10.37
N LEU A 22 -1.44 -3.19 9.71
CA LEU A 22 -0.75 -1.93 9.46
C LEU A 22 -1.63 -0.96 8.65
N CYS A 23 -2.33 -1.45 7.63
CA CYS A 23 -3.22 -0.64 6.81
C CYS A 23 -4.34 0.01 7.65
N LEU A 24 -4.91 -0.74 8.60
CA LEU A 24 -5.90 -0.21 9.54
C LEU A 24 -5.30 0.85 10.48
N LEU A 25 -4.08 0.63 10.98
CA LEU A 25 -3.38 1.62 11.80
C LEU A 25 -3.05 2.91 11.02
N CYS A 26 -2.65 2.79 9.75
CA CYS A 26 -2.49 3.94 8.87
C CYS A 26 -3.83 4.65 8.64
N GLY A 27 -4.93 3.91 8.45
CA GLY A 27 -6.27 4.47 8.37
C GLY A 27 -6.66 5.28 9.61
N TYR A 28 -6.34 4.77 10.81
CA TYR A 28 -6.51 5.51 12.05
C TYR A 28 -5.69 6.81 12.08
N ARG A 29 -4.42 6.76 11.64
CA ARG A 29 -3.54 7.95 11.51
C ARG A 29 -4.06 8.98 10.50
N VAL A 30 -4.68 8.57 9.40
CA VAL A 30 -5.30 9.51 8.45
C VAL A 30 -6.43 10.31 9.11
N VAL A 31 -7.24 9.67 9.96
CA VAL A 31 -8.37 10.32 10.63
C VAL A 31 -7.93 11.15 11.83
N GLN A 32 -7.08 10.61 12.70
CA GLN A 32 -6.66 11.22 13.96
C GLN A 32 -5.28 11.90 13.91
N GLY A 33 -4.68 12.04 12.73
CA GLY A 33 -3.37 12.68 12.57
C GLY A 33 -3.39 14.15 13.05
N PRO A 34 -2.42 14.58 13.87
CA PRO A 34 -2.38 15.93 14.47
C PRO A 34 -2.06 17.03 13.46
N THR A 35 -1.33 16.71 12.38
CA THR A 35 -0.92 17.67 11.35
C THR A 35 -1.39 17.22 9.97
N THR A 36 -1.66 18.16 9.06
CA THR A 36 -2.04 17.87 7.67
C THR A 36 -0.98 17.02 6.95
N PRO A 37 0.34 17.31 7.09
CA PRO A 37 1.38 16.46 6.52
C PRO A 37 1.39 15.02 7.06
N ASP A 38 1.12 14.81 8.35
CA ASP A 38 1.06 13.45 8.93
C ASP A 38 -0.07 12.62 8.28
N ARG A 39 -1.22 13.25 8.02
CA ARG A 39 -2.35 12.60 7.32
C ARG A 39 -2.01 12.26 5.88
N VAL A 40 -1.30 13.13 5.16
CA VAL A 40 -0.87 12.89 3.77
C VAL A 40 0.11 11.72 3.71
N VAL A 41 1.10 11.68 4.62
CA VAL A 41 2.07 10.57 4.68
C VAL A 41 1.36 9.26 5.07
N ALA A 42 0.40 9.31 5.99
CA ALA A 42 -0.40 8.14 6.34
C ALA A 42 -1.24 7.62 5.16
N LEU A 43 -1.75 8.52 4.30
CA LEU A 43 -2.48 8.15 3.09
C LEU A 43 -1.58 7.46 2.05
N ASP A 44 -0.35 7.95 1.85
CA ASP A 44 0.64 7.31 0.98
C ASP A 44 1.04 5.92 1.49
N ALA A 45 1.20 5.77 2.81
CA ALA A 45 1.46 4.47 3.43
C ALA A 45 0.30 3.48 3.22
N ILE A 46 -0.96 3.94 3.21
CA ILE A 46 -2.12 3.10 2.85
C ILE A 46 -2.01 2.62 1.40
N ALA A 47 -1.69 3.51 0.45
CA ALA A 47 -1.54 3.13 -0.96
C ALA A 47 -0.47 2.04 -1.12
N THR A 48 0.68 2.21 -0.47
CA THR A 48 1.76 1.21 -0.48
C THR A 48 1.33 -0.11 0.17
N ASN A 49 0.61 -0.08 1.29
CA ASN A 49 0.09 -1.29 1.94
C ASN A 49 -0.92 -2.03 1.05
N VAL A 50 -1.77 -1.31 0.33
CA VAL A 50 -2.73 -1.92 -0.63
C VAL A 50 -2.00 -2.63 -1.77
N VAL A 51 -0.93 -2.04 -2.29
CA VAL A 51 -0.07 -2.70 -3.30
C VAL A 51 0.56 -3.97 -2.73
N ALA A 52 1.10 -3.92 -1.52
CA ALA A 52 1.69 -5.07 -0.85
C ALA A 52 0.67 -6.20 -0.64
N ILE A 53 -0.56 -5.88 -0.21
CA ILE A 53 -1.65 -6.86 -0.08
C ILE A 53 -1.96 -7.49 -1.45
N ALA A 54 -2.04 -6.72 -2.52
CA ALA A 54 -2.31 -7.23 -3.86
C ALA A 54 -1.22 -8.20 -4.35
N VAL A 55 0.06 -7.89 -4.09
CA VAL A 55 1.19 -8.79 -4.42
C VAL A 55 1.14 -10.08 -3.59
N LEU A 56 0.95 -9.97 -2.27
CA LEU A 56 0.85 -11.15 -1.40
C LEU A 56 -0.34 -12.04 -1.77
N PHE A 57 -1.46 -11.43 -2.17
CA PHE A 57 -2.63 -12.15 -2.66
C PHE A 57 -2.38 -12.84 -4.01
N ALA A 58 -1.57 -12.22 -4.88
CA ALA A 58 -1.10 -12.85 -6.11
C ALA A 58 -0.28 -14.11 -5.83
N LEU A 59 0.64 -14.04 -4.86
CA LEU A 59 1.44 -15.19 -4.41
C LEU A 59 0.57 -16.29 -3.82
N GLN A 60 -0.47 -15.93 -3.04
CA GLN A 60 -1.38 -16.91 -2.44
C GLN A 60 -2.28 -17.61 -3.48
N THR A 61 -2.74 -16.88 -4.49
CA THR A 61 -3.67 -17.41 -5.50
C THR A 61 -2.98 -17.98 -6.74
N GLY A 62 -1.68 -17.71 -6.93
CA GLY A 62 -0.93 -18.10 -8.12
C GLY A 62 -1.39 -17.43 -9.40
N ARG A 63 -2.24 -16.40 -9.33
CA ARG A 63 -2.79 -15.71 -10.52
C ARG A 63 -1.97 -14.47 -10.82
N GLY A 64 -1.26 -14.48 -11.96
CA GLY A 64 -0.47 -13.36 -12.43
C GLY A 64 -1.25 -12.06 -12.65
N LEU A 65 -2.57 -12.13 -12.83
CA LEU A 65 -3.43 -10.94 -12.95
C LEU A 65 -3.30 -9.99 -11.75
N PHE A 66 -3.17 -10.52 -10.53
CA PHE A 66 -3.01 -9.69 -9.34
C PHE A 66 -1.66 -8.95 -9.31
N ILE A 67 -0.61 -9.51 -9.92
CA ILE A 67 0.67 -8.80 -10.10
C ILE A 67 0.47 -7.59 -11.02
N THR A 68 -0.22 -7.76 -12.16
CA THR A 68 -0.51 -6.65 -13.07
C THR A 68 -1.34 -5.56 -12.38
N VAL A 69 -2.37 -5.95 -11.63
CA VAL A 69 -3.18 -5.00 -10.85
C VAL A 69 -2.33 -4.28 -9.81
N SER A 70 -1.45 -4.98 -9.09
CA SER A 70 -0.57 -4.36 -8.09
C SER A 70 0.39 -3.35 -8.71
N LEU A 71 0.90 -3.62 -9.93
CA LEU A 71 1.77 -2.70 -10.65
C LEU A 71 1.04 -1.42 -11.05
N VAL A 72 -0.19 -1.56 -11.55
CA VAL A 72 -1.04 -0.41 -11.90
C VAL A 72 -1.38 0.41 -10.65
N LEU A 73 -1.73 -0.25 -9.54
CA LEU A 73 -1.98 0.40 -8.26
C LEU A 73 -0.75 1.15 -7.74
N ALA A 74 0.46 0.59 -7.92
CA ALA A 74 1.70 1.25 -7.52
C ALA A 74 1.94 2.54 -8.32
N ILE A 75 1.71 2.51 -9.63
CA ILE A 75 1.86 3.69 -10.49
C ILE A 75 0.83 4.77 -10.10
N ILE A 76 -0.44 4.38 -9.96
CA ILE A 76 -1.52 5.31 -9.58
C ILE A 76 -1.26 5.92 -8.20
N GLY A 77 -0.86 5.09 -7.23
CA GLY A 77 -0.53 5.54 -5.87
C GLY A 77 0.60 6.56 -5.87
N PHE A 78 1.69 6.27 -6.58
CA PHE A 78 2.81 7.20 -6.69
C PHE A 78 2.40 8.53 -7.35
N ILE A 79 1.64 8.49 -8.44
CA ILE A 79 1.14 9.70 -9.11
C ILE A 79 0.26 10.52 -8.17
N ALA A 80 -0.63 9.87 -7.42
CA ALA A 80 -1.50 10.54 -6.45
C ALA A 80 -0.67 11.26 -5.37
N THR A 81 0.37 10.62 -4.84
CA THR A 81 1.25 11.22 -3.83
C THR A 81 2.02 12.42 -4.39
N VAL A 82 2.54 12.35 -5.62
CA VAL A 82 3.19 13.49 -6.29
C VAL A 82 2.21 14.65 -6.50
N ALA A 83 0.99 14.36 -6.93
CA ALA A 83 -0.05 15.37 -7.11
C ALA A 83 -0.40 16.07 -5.78
N VAL A 84 -0.53 15.31 -4.69
CA VAL A 84 -0.77 15.88 -3.35
C VAL A 84 0.42 16.73 -2.89
N ALA A 85 1.65 16.28 -3.12
CA ALA A 85 2.85 17.04 -2.75
C ALA A 85 2.94 18.38 -3.51
N LYS A 86 2.63 18.38 -4.81
CA LYS A 86 2.53 19.60 -5.61
C LYS A 86 1.43 20.52 -5.08
N PHE A 87 0.23 19.99 -4.84
CA PHE A 87 -0.89 20.77 -4.31
C PHE A 87 -0.56 21.45 -2.99
N VAL A 88 0.11 20.75 -2.06
CA VAL A 88 0.50 21.30 -0.75
C VAL A 88 1.55 22.41 -0.88
N THR A 89 2.40 22.37 -1.90
CA THR A 89 3.51 23.33 -2.09
C THR A 89 3.10 24.55 -2.92
N GLU A 90 2.40 24.32 -4.04
CA GLU A 90 2.10 25.33 -5.06
C GLU A 90 0.66 25.89 -4.93
N GLY A 91 -0.24 25.23 -4.19
CA GLY A 91 -1.64 25.63 -4.02
C GLY A 91 -2.54 25.33 -5.23
N GLU A 92 -1.96 25.07 -6.40
CA GLU A 92 -2.64 24.72 -7.65
C GLU A 92 -1.98 23.47 -8.27
N ILE A 93 -2.77 22.61 -8.94
CA ILE A 93 -2.31 21.30 -9.44
C ILE A 93 -1.94 21.35 -10.94
N ILE A 94 -2.57 22.27 -11.69
CA ILE A 94 -2.46 22.38 -13.15
C ILE A 94 -2.30 23.86 -13.49
N GLU A 95 -1.24 24.18 -14.23
CA GLU A 95 -1.01 25.49 -14.87
C GLU A 95 -1.61 25.53 -16.27
#